data_AF-X1HBP8-F1
#
_entry.id   AF-X1HBP8-F1
#
_cell.length_a   1.000
_cell.length_b   1.000
_cell.length_c   1.000
_cell.angle_alpha   90.00
_cell.angle_beta   90.00
_cell.angle_gamma   90.00
#
_symmetry.space_group_name_H-M   'P 1'
#
loop_
_entity.id
_entity.type
_entity.pdbx_description
1 polymer ?
#
loop_
_entity_poly.entity_id
_entity_poly.type
_entity_poly.pdbx_seq_one_letter_code
_entity_poly.pdbx_strand_id
1 'polypeptide(L)'
;GREIFGFPKKIAKVYLERTDKDVYAYSERLGVKNIEIRVKLTGKFNDPETPKIIKELGLLPGRKRNTVNYNFKYFPAPNKVGFDYNPWLVKQETAVGPKSMEMGEAEFTLNSTDHDPWGEIEVVKVLGALYLKTDNTMLPGEKVAEVDPDDFLPYSYIKWDWY
;
A
#
# COMPACT_ATOMS: atom_id res chain seq x y z
N GLY A 1 13.40 -2.70 4.99
CA GLY A 1 12.25 -2.00 4.34
C GLY A 1 11.97 -0.67 5.01
N ARG A 2 11.68 -0.74 6.32
CA ARG A 2 11.53 0.42 7.20
C ARG A 2 12.85 1.21 7.31
N GLU A 3 13.96 0.48 7.36
CA GLU A 3 15.33 0.96 7.60
C GLU A 3 15.90 1.70 6.40
N ILE A 4 15.62 1.23 5.19
CA ILE A 4 16.18 1.81 3.96
C ILE A 4 15.28 2.93 3.45
N PHE A 5 14.04 2.59 3.08
CA PHE A 5 13.13 3.49 2.37
C PHE A 5 11.97 4.01 3.22
N GLY A 6 11.87 3.64 4.51
CA GLY A 6 10.83 4.18 5.39
C GLY A 6 9.45 3.52 5.28
N PHE A 7 9.28 2.42 4.53
CA PHE A 7 7.97 1.76 4.40
C PHE A 7 7.35 1.42 5.76
N PRO A 8 6.07 1.76 6.01
CA PRO A 8 5.42 1.61 7.31
C PRO A 8 4.92 0.18 7.57
N LYS A 9 5.83 -0.80 7.52
CA LYS A 9 5.46 -2.23 7.55
C LYS A 9 5.22 -2.73 8.97
N LYS A 10 4.09 -3.38 9.23
CA LYS A 10 3.84 -4.21 10.43
C LYS A 10 3.74 -5.69 10.03
N ILE A 11 3.94 -6.60 11.00
CA ILE A 11 3.79 -8.05 10.77
C ILE A 11 2.29 -8.37 10.71
N ALA A 12 1.87 -9.11 9.68
CA ALA A 12 0.50 -9.54 9.46
C ALA A 12 0.49 -10.88 8.70
N LYS A 13 -0.63 -11.59 8.77
CA LYS A 13 -0.91 -12.74 7.90
C LYS A 13 -1.50 -12.21 6.60
N VAL A 14 -0.78 -12.39 5.51
CA VAL A 14 -1.22 -12.00 4.17
C VAL A 14 -1.58 -13.25 3.38
N TYR A 15 -2.77 -13.26 2.78
CA TYR A 15 -3.29 -14.39 2.02
C TYR A 15 -3.81 -13.92 0.67
N LEU A 16 -3.53 -14.71 -0.36
CA LEU A 16 -4.04 -14.53 -1.72
C LEU A 16 -4.26 -15.93 -2.31
N GLU A 17 -5.49 -16.19 -2.74
CA GLU A 17 -5.88 -17.40 -3.44
C GLU A 17 -6.65 -17.04 -4.70
N ARG A 18 -6.45 -17.85 -5.74
CA ARG A 18 -7.16 -17.74 -7.00
C ARG A 18 -7.67 -19.12 -7.42
N THR A 19 -8.94 -19.18 -7.77
CA THR A 19 -9.58 -20.33 -8.43
C THR A 19 -10.26 -19.84 -9.70
N ASP A 20 -9.68 -20.15 -10.86
CA ASP A 20 -10.11 -19.65 -12.17
C ASP A 20 -10.23 -18.11 -12.23
N LYS A 21 -11.46 -17.58 -12.19
CA LYS A 21 -11.75 -16.13 -12.23
C LYS A 21 -12.04 -15.54 -10.87
N ASP A 22 -12.21 -16.37 -9.84
CA ASP A 22 -12.48 -15.92 -8.48
C ASP A 22 -11.15 -15.78 -7.75
N VAL A 23 -10.92 -14.60 -7.18
CA VAL A 23 -9.74 -14.28 -6.37
C VAL A 23 -10.20 -13.82 -5.00
N TYR A 24 -9.57 -14.36 -3.97
CA TYR A 24 -9.80 -13.98 -2.59
C TYR A 24 -8.48 -13.60 -1.92
N ALA A 25 -8.46 -12.46 -1.24
CA ALA A 25 -7.29 -11.98 -0.54
C ALA A 25 -7.66 -11.31 0.78
N TYR A 26 -6.76 -11.40 1.76
CA TYR A 26 -6.87 -10.62 2.97
C TYR A 26 -5.51 -10.32 3.60
N SER A 27 -5.49 -9.27 4.42
CA SER A 27 -4.45 -8.99 5.40
C SER A 27 -5.07 -9.05 6.79
N GLU A 28 -4.59 -9.97 7.62
CA GLU A 28 -5.10 -10.20 8.97
C GLU A 28 -4.03 -9.87 10.02
N ARG A 29 -4.43 -9.11 11.03
CA ARG A 29 -3.57 -8.73 12.14
C ARG A 29 -4.40 -8.66 13.42
N LEU A 30 -3.85 -9.19 14.51
CA LEU A 30 -4.54 -9.27 15.81
C LEU A 30 -5.93 -9.95 15.72
N GLY A 31 -6.06 -10.95 14.84
CA GLY A 31 -7.31 -11.69 14.64
C GLY A 31 -8.37 -10.98 13.79
N VAL A 32 -8.06 -9.79 13.25
CA VAL A 32 -8.99 -9.01 12.40
C VAL A 32 -8.46 -8.94 10.98
N LYS A 33 -9.31 -9.22 9.99
CA LYS A 33 -9.02 -9.00 8.58
C LYS A 33 -9.18 -7.51 8.26
N ASN A 34 -8.13 -6.74 8.52
CA ASN A 34 -8.14 -5.29 8.35
C ASN A 34 -8.37 -4.88 6.89
N ILE A 35 -7.97 -5.73 5.95
CA ILE A 35 -8.25 -5.58 4.52
C ILE A 35 -8.73 -6.93 4.00
N GLU A 36 -9.90 -6.97 3.40
CA GLU A 36 -10.46 -8.16 2.73
C GLU A 36 -10.95 -7.79 1.33
N ILE A 37 -10.59 -8.62 0.34
CA ILE A 37 -10.86 -8.37 -1.07
C ILE A 37 -11.40 -9.64 -1.72
N ARG A 38 -12.50 -9.52 -2.44
CA ARG A 38 -13.04 -10.55 -3.33
C ARG A 38 -13.10 -9.98 -4.72
N VAL A 39 -12.60 -10.71 -5.71
CA VAL A 39 -12.57 -10.25 -7.11
C VAL A 39 -13.09 -11.33 -8.02
N LYS A 40 -13.87 -10.91 -9.03
CA LYS A 40 -14.26 -11.73 -10.16
C LYS A 40 -13.65 -11.15 -11.44
N LEU A 41 -12.68 -11.85 -12.02
CA LEU A 41 -11.92 -11.44 -13.21
C LEU A 41 -12.76 -11.57 -14.50
N THR A 42 -13.81 -10.75 -14.62
CA THR A 42 -14.77 -10.77 -15.73
C THR A 42 -14.34 -9.95 -16.95
N GLY A 43 -13.27 -9.16 -16.83
CA GLY A 43 -12.90 -8.16 -17.83
C GLY A 43 -13.72 -6.86 -17.71
N LYS A 44 -14.64 -6.77 -16.74
CA LYS A 44 -15.42 -5.56 -16.44
C LYS A 44 -15.00 -5.01 -15.08
N PHE A 45 -15.10 -3.70 -14.91
CA PHE A 45 -14.88 -3.03 -13.64
C PHE A 45 -16.22 -2.68 -12.99
N ASN A 46 -16.22 -2.44 -11.67
CA ASN A 46 -17.40 -1.92 -10.98
C ASN A 46 -17.82 -0.54 -11.53
N ASP A 47 -16.83 0.27 -11.93
CA ASP A 47 -17.04 1.61 -12.48
C ASP A 47 -16.60 1.70 -13.96
N PRO A 48 -17.47 2.17 -14.88
CA PRO A 48 -17.17 2.27 -16.30
C PRO A 48 -16.06 3.27 -16.68
N GLU A 49 -15.71 4.21 -15.79
CA GLU A 49 -14.64 5.19 -16.01
C GLU A 49 -13.24 4.65 -15.62
N THR A 50 -13.19 3.53 -14.88
CA THR A 50 -11.94 2.89 -14.43
C THR A 50 -10.93 2.64 -15.56
N PRO A 51 -11.31 2.18 -16.78
CA PRO A 51 -10.35 2.01 -17.87
C PRO A 51 -9.56 3.28 -18.23
N LYS A 52 -10.16 4.47 -18.11
CA LYS A 52 -9.47 5.74 -18.39
C LYS A 52 -8.37 5.98 -17.35
N ILE A 53 -8.68 5.75 -16.08
CA ILE A 53 -7.72 5.86 -14.96
C ILE A 53 -6.54 4.90 -15.15
N ILE A 54 -6.80 3.63 -15.48
CA ILE A 54 -5.74 2.63 -15.69
C ILE A 54 -4.81 3.02 -16.86
N LYS A 55 -5.38 3.57 -17.95
CA LYS A 55 -4.60 4.05 -19.09
C LYS A 55 -3.66 5.19 -18.70
N GLU A 56 -4.11 6.12 -17.86
CA GLU A 56 -3.34 7.25 -17.36
C GLU A 56 -2.23 6.82 -16.39
N LEU A 57 -2.47 5.79 -15.58
CA LEU A 57 -1.47 5.22 -14.68
C LEU A 57 -0.35 4.47 -15.41
N GLY A 58 -0.56 4.08 -16.67
CA GLY A 58 0.46 3.42 -17.49
C GLY A 58 0.74 1.97 -17.10
N LEU A 59 -0.24 1.29 -16.49
CA LEU A 59 -0.13 -0.08 -15.97
C LEU A 59 -0.30 -1.18 -17.02
N LEU A 60 -0.47 -0.82 -18.30
CA LEU A 60 -0.67 -1.77 -19.40
C LEU A 60 0.61 -2.60 -19.67
N PRO A 61 0.49 -3.91 -19.95
CA PRO A 61 1.62 -4.75 -20.34
C PRO A 61 2.44 -4.15 -21.50
N GLY A 62 3.77 -4.26 -21.41
CA GLY A 62 4.70 -3.71 -22.39
C GLY A 62 5.03 -2.22 -22.21
N ARG A 63 4.34 -1.49 -21.33
CA ARG A 63 4.75 -0.15 -20.91
C ARG A 63 5.68 -0.22 -19.71
N LYS A 64 6.69 0.64 -19.70
CA LYS A 64 7.57 0.86 -18.54
C LYS A 64 7.29 2.25 -17.99
N ARG A 65 6.77 2.32 -16.77
CA ARG A 65 6.64 3.57 -16.03
C ARG A 65 7.10 3.32 -14.60
N ASN A 66 7.92 4.24 -14.10
CA ASN A 66 8.29 4.20 -12.69
C ASN A 66 7.07 4.58 -11.85
N THR A 67 6.86 3.86 -10.76
CA THR A 67 5.95 4.28 -9.69
C THR A 67 6.76 5.02 -8.64
N VAL A 68 6.22 6.12 -8.14
CA VAL A 68 6.88 6.96 -7.12
C VAL A 68 6.13 6.76 -5.81
N ASN A 69 6.87 6.40 -4.76
CA ASN A 69 6.38 6.32 -3.40
C ASN A 69 7.03 7.41 -2.55
N TYR A 70 6.24 8.02 -1.67
CA TYR A 70 6.73 8.90 -0.62
C TYR A 70 6.50 8.24 0.74
N ASN A 71 7.57 8.08 1.51
CA ASN A 71 7.52 7.43 2.81
C ASN A 71 8.23 8.28 3.86
N PHE A 72 7.62 8.47 5.03
CA PHE A 72 8.32 9.05 6.18
C PHE A 72 9.29 8.02 6.76
N LYS A 73 10.57 8.37 6.90
CA LYS A 73 11.59 7.55 7.58
C LYS A 73 11.95 8.21 8.92
N TYR A 74 11.91 7.40 9.98
CA TYR A 74 12.13 7.79 11.36
C TYR A 74 12.37 6.54 12.21
N PHE A 75 13.02 6.71 13.36
CA PHE A 75 13.12 5.71 14.42
C PHE A 75 12.89 6.38 15.77
N PRO A 76 12.23 5.70 16.73
CA PRO A 76 12.15 6.18 18.11
C PRO A 76 13.56 6.36 18.70
N ALA A 77 13.75 7.41 19.48
CA ALA A 77 15.00 7.62 20.19
C ALA A 77 15.26 6.50 21.24
N PRO A 78 16.52 6.15 21.52
CA PRO A 78 16.85 5.11 22.51
C PRO A 78 16.44 5.46 23.95
N ASN A 79 16.29 6.76 24.26
CA ASN A 79 15.75 7.24 25.53
C ASN A 79 14.21 7.17 25.62
N LYS A 80 13.54 6.64 24.57
CA LYS A 80 12.08 6.53 24.43
C LYS A 80 11.34 7.87 24.35
N VAL A 81 12.04 8.97 24.08
CA VAL A 81 11.46 10.31 23.93
C VAL A 81 11.67 10.81 22.51
N GLY A 82 10.58 10.96 21.75
CA GLY A 82 10.64 11.45 20.38
C GLY A 82 11.39 10.52 19.42
N PHE A 83 12.26 11.10 18.59
CA PHE A 83 12.94 10.40 17.49
C PHE A 83 14.47 10.45 17.62
N ASP A 84 15.14 9.41 17.13
CA ASP A 84 16.61 9.30 17.09
C ASP A 84 17.25 10.35 16.17
N TYR A 85 16.45 10.89 15.25
CA TYR A 85 16.76 12.00 14.35
C TYR A 85 15.45 12.61 13.82
N ASN A 86 15.52 13.82 13.24
CA ASN A 86 14.36 14.46 12.62
C ASN A 86 13.74 13.55 11.55
N PRO A 87 12.44 13.19 11.65
CA PRO A 87 11.77 12.44 10.60
C PRO A 87 11.96 13.11 9.23
N TRP A 88 12.08 12.32 8.17
CA TRP A 88 12.23 12.88 6.83
C TRP A 88 11.44 12.11 5.77
N LEU A 89 11.07 12.81 4.70
CA LEU A 89 10.36 12.24 3.56
C LEU A 89 11.37 11.61 2.58
N VAL A 90 11.18 10.34 2.28
CA VAL A 90 11.95 9.59 1.28
C VAL A 90 11.10 9.43 0.04
N LYS A 91 11.59 9.92 -1.09
CA LYS A 91 11.08 9.58 -2.42
C LYS A 91 11.77 8.30 -2.89
N GLN A 92 10.99 7.30 -3.27
CA GLN A 92 11.49 6.02 -3.78
C GLN A 92 10.79 5.68 -5.10
N GLU A 93 11.59 5.37 -6.12
CA GLU A 93 11.07 4.99 -7.43
C GLU A 93 11.19 3.49 -7.65
N THR A 94 10.13 2.86 -8.14
CA THR A 94 10.14 1.46 -8.56
C THR A 94 9.92 1.39 -10.05
N ALA A 95 10.89 0.84 -10.78
CA ALA A 95 10.72 0.49 -12.18
C ALA A 95 9.81 -0.73 -12.27
N VAL A 96 8.59 -0.53 -12.77
CA VAL A 96 7.57 -1.58 -12.89
C VAL A 96 7.55 -2.10 -14.32
N GLY A 97 7.65 -3.42 -14.47
CA GLY A 97 7.53 -4.13 -15.74
C GLY A 97 6.34 -5.10 -15.74
N PRO A 98 5.12 -4.64 -16.07
CA PRO A 98 3.95 -5.51 -16.13
C PRO A 98 4.09 -6.57 -17.23
N LYS A 99 3.81 -7.83 -16.86
CA LYS A 99 3.87 -9.01 -17.74
C LYS A 99 2.48 -9.46 -18.18
N SER A 100 1.54 -9.47 -17.24
CA SER A 100 0.15 -9.78 -17.50
C SER A 100 -0.74 -8.90 -16.62
N MET A 101 -1.95 -8.65 -17.13
CA MET A 101 -2.97 -7.90 -16.45
C MET A 101 -4.32 -8.54 -16.75
N GLU A 102 -5.04 -8.89 -15.69
CA GLU A 102 -6.45 -9.24 -15.75
C GLU A 102 -7.22 -8.20 -14.93
N MET A 103 -8.49 -7.98 -15.28
CA MET A 103 -9.34 -6.99 -14.64
C MET A 103 -10.68 -7.58 -14.27
N GLY A 104 -11.29 -7.03 -13.24
CA GLY A 104 -12.51 -7.58 -12.68
C GLY A 104 -13.26 -6.63 -11.77
N GLU A 105 -14.46 -7.07 -11.44
CA GLU A 105 -15.30 -6.49 -10.41
C GLU A 105 -14.80 -6.96 -9.05
N ALA A 106 -14.89 -6.10 -8.05
CA ALA A 106 -14.41 -6.39 -6.72
C ALA A 106 -15.39 -5.96 -5.62
N GLU A 107 -15.30 -6.65 -4.50
CA GLU A 107 -15.79 -6.23 -3.21
C GLU A 107 -14.58 -6.00 -2.31
N PHE A 108 -14.67 -4.97 -1.47
CA PHE A 108 -13.57 -4.50 -0.64
C PHE A 108 -14.10 -4.11 0.73
N THR A 109 -13.46 -4.60 1.78
CA THR A 109 -13.83 -4.29 3.16
C THR A 109 -12.60 -3.87 3.93
N LEU A 110 -12.73 -2.77 4.67
CA LEU A 110 -11.75 -2.31 5.65
C LEU A 110 -12.31 -2.52 7.05
N ASN A 111 -11.49 -3.10 7.91
CA ASN A 111 -11.77 -3.23 9.33
C ASN A 111 -10.62 -2.62 10.12
N SER A 112 -10.88 -2.26 11.38
CA SER A 112 -9.88 -1.65 12.25
C SER A 112 -9.55 -2.52 13.44
N THR A 113 -8.34 -2.33 13.94
CA THR A 113 -7.97 -2.60 15.34
C THR A 113 -7.43 -1.29 15.93
N ASP A 114 -7.24 -1.23 17.24
CA ASP A 114 -6.62 -0.07 17.91
C ASP A 114 -5.23 0.29 17.36
N HIS A 115 -4.50 -0.71 16.83
CA HIS A 115 -3.17 -0.52 16.28
C HIS A 115 -3.14 -0.39 14.75
N ASP A 116 -4.27 -0.63 14.09
CA ASP A 116 -4.40 -0.68 12.64
C ASP A 116 -5.74 -0.05 12.21
N PRO A 117 -5.88 1.29 12.25
CA PRO A 117 -7.15 1.98 12.05
C PRO A 117 -7.53 2.11 10.55
N TRP A 118 -7.44 1.02 9.79
CA TRP A 118 -7.72 1.05 8.34
C TRP A 118 -9.16 1.47 8.02
N GLY A 119 -10.12 1.11 8.87
CA GLY A 119 -11.53 1.48 8.74
C GLY A 119 -11.84 2.95 9.00
N GLU A 120 -10.88 3.79 9.43
CA GLU A 120 -11.06 5.25 9.44
C GLU A 120 -11.17 5.83 8.03
N ILE A 121 -10.69 5.11 7.01
CA ILE A 121 -10.80 5.49 5.61
C ILE A 121 -12.13 4.96 5.07
N GLU A 122 -13.08 5.87 4.83
CA GLU A 122 -14.37 5.52 4.25
C GLU A 122 -14.23 5.03 2.80
N VAL A 123 -14.77 3.84 2.52
CA VAL A 123 -14.85 3.28 1.17
C VAL A 123 -16.10 3.80 0.48
N VAL A 124 -16.00 4.97 -0.15
CA VAL A 124 -17.14 5.62 -0.82
C VAL A 124 -17.57 4.86 -2.10
N LYS A 125 -16.60 4.32 -2.84
CA LYS A 125 -16.86 3.61 -4.10
C LYS A 125 -15.73 2.65 -4.44
N VAL A 126 -16.08 1.42 -4.79
CA VAL A 126 -15.14 0.47 -5.40
C VAL A 126 -15.14 0.68 -6.92
N LEU A 127 -13.96 0.96 -7.48
CA LEU A 127 -13.79 1.16 -8.93
C LEU A 127 -13.63 -0.16 -9.67
N GLY A 128 -13.00 -1.14 -9.04
CA GLY A 128 -12.72 -2.47 -9.56
C GLY A 128 -11.37 -2.98 -9.11
N ALA A 129 -10.89 -4.04 -9.73
CA ALA A 129 -9.62 -4.66 -9.39
C ALA A 129 -8.76 -4.99 -10.62
N LEU A 130 -7.45 -4.98 -10.38
CA LEU A 130 -6.44 -5.48 -11.29
C LEU A 130 -5.72 -6.66 -10.64
N TYR A 131 -5.54 -7.74 -11.39
CA TYR A 131 -4.64 -8.82 -11.05
C TYR A 131 -3.41 -8.73 -11.95
N LEU A 132 -2.27 -8.37 -11.37
CA LEU A 132 -1.04 -8.07 -12.10
C LEU A 132 0.06 -9.07 -11.79
N LYS A 133 0.80 -9.48 -12.81
CA LYS A 133 2.13 -10.09 -12.67
C LYS A 133 3.16 -9.09 -13.17
N THR A 134 4.14 -8.74 -12.34
CA THR A 134 5.12 -7.69 -12.63
C THR A 134 6.53 -8.10 -12.23
N ASP A 135 7.53 -7.73 -13.04
CA ASP A 135 8.93 -7.71 -12.60
C ASP A 135 9.26 -6.30 -12.16
N ASN A 136 9.69 -6.12 -10.91
CA ASN A 136 9.92 -4.81 -10.33
C ASN A 136 11.34 -4.66 -9.83
N THR A 137 11.95 -3.52 -10.13
CA THR A 137 13.24 -3.13 -9.57
C THR A 137 13.06 -1.88 -8.73
N MET A 138 13.39 -1.98 -7.45
CA MET A 138 13.45 -0.80 -6.57
C MET A 138 14.72 -0.02 -6.90
N LEU A 139 14.55 1.21 -7.38
CA LEU A 139 15.65 2.13 -7.64
C LEU A 139 16.10 2.80 -6.33
N PRO A 140 17.29 3.41 -6.31
CA PRO A 140 17.73 4.24 -5.18
C PRO A 140 16.69 5.30 -4.82
N GLY A 141 16.55 5.57 -3.53
CA GLY A 141 15.68 6.62 -3.00
C GLY A 141 16.47 7.85 -2.61
N GLU A 142 15.77 8.96 -2.42
CA GLU A 142 16.35 10.25 -2.03
C GLU A 142 15.55 10.88 -0.87
N LYS A 143 16.24 11.57 0.02
CA LYS A 143 15.61 12.42 1.03
C LYS A 143 15.18 13.72 0.34
N VAL A 144 13.90 14.02 0.37
CA VAL A 144 13.34 15.20 -0.32
C VAL A 144 12.92 16.32 0.62
N ALA A 145 12.69 16.02 1.91
CA ALA A 145 12.34 17.02 2.93
C ALA A 145 12.63 16.48 4.33
N GLU A 146 12.99 17.37 5.27
CA GLU A 146 12.84 17.10 6.70
C GLU A 146 11.43 17.46 7.16
N VAL A 147 11.00 16.84 8.25
CA VAL A 147 9.70 17.05 8.87
C VAL A 147 9.93 17.49 10.30
N ASP A 148 9.12 18.44 10.75
CA ASP A 148 9.13 18.83 12.15
C ASP A 148 8.79 17.61 13.04
N PRO A 149 9.64 17.29 14.04
CA PRO A 149 9.42 16.15 14.91
C PRO A 149 8.11 16.22 15.71
N ASP A 150 7.73 17.40 16.19
CA ASP A 150 6.57 17.56 17.07
C ASP A 150 5.28 17.45 16.25
N ASP A 151 5.25 18.00 15.03
CA ASP A 151 4.12 17.84 14.11
C ASP A 151 3.93 16.38 13.67
N PHE A 152 5.01 15.62 13.53
CA PHE A 152 4.94 14.23 13.05
C PHE A 152 4.65 13.20 14.16
N LEU A 153 4.98 13.51 15.41
CA LEU A 153 4.88 12.57 16.53
C LEU A 153 3.51 11.86 16.64
N PRO A 154 2.35 12.55 16.49
CA PRO A 154 1.04 11.91 16.56
C PRO A 154 0.80 10.83 15.50
N TYR A 155 1.52 10.86 14.37
CA TYR A 155 1.36 9.92 13.25
C TYR A 155 2.41 8.80 13.25
N SER A 156 3.30 8.77 14.23
CA SER A 156 4.40 7.81 14.31
C SER A 156 3.98 6.37 14.69
N TYR A 157 2.69 6.14 14.97
CA TYR A 157 2.14 4.80 15.24
C TYR A 157 2.10 3.89 14.00
N ILE A 158 2.18 4.45 12.79
CA ILE A 158 2.00 3.68 11.55
C ILE A 158 3.02 2.54 11.39
N LYS A 159 4.12 2.58 12.16
CA LYS A 159 5.19 1.59 12.15
C LYS A 159 5.26 0.72 13.39
N TRP A 160 4.66 1.12 14.49
CA TRP A 160 4.89 0.47 15.78
C TRP A 160 3.54 0.25 16.45
N ASP A 161 3.41 -0.86 17.15
CA ASP A 161 2.32 -0.93 18.12
C ASP A 161 2.76 -0.10 19.31
N TRP A 162 1.91 0.85 19.71
CA TRP A 162 2.13 1.57 20.94
C TRP A 162 1.98 0.61 22.13
N TYR A 163 2.84 0.79 23.12
CA TYR A 163 2.92 0.00 24.34
C TYR A 163 1.99 0.55 25.43
#